data_AF-C1A8I5-F1
#
_entry.id   AF-C1A8I5-F1
#
_cell.length_a   1.000
_cell.length_b   1.000
_cell.length_c   1.000
_cell.angle_alpha   90.00
_cell.angle_beta   90.00
_cell.angle_gamma   90.00
#
_symmetry.space_group_name_H-M   'P 1'
#
loop_
_entity.id
_entity.type
_entity.pdbx_description
1 polymer ?
#
loop_
_entity_poly.entity_id
_entity_poly.type
_entity_poly.pdbx_seq_one_letter_code
_entity_poly.pdbx_strand_id
1 'polypeptide(L)'
;MPKLLIIAGAGASYDSDPMRAPIITQTMPPTADPGAGQRIPLANDLFHPRFRPLQKDYKRMKPIIDPLASFTGDTTIEDVLSRLQEGVKDNPYRAAQLMSARFYIRKVIADTENSWCRTDQINTNWMTLLHRLSDHIDIVKDLTIVTLNYDRLIEDAISTFGIPQYRHMNDYLSSKRPKLLKVHGSVHWYSPLHNETFTTNHTNEERYIENAAELVEGQFPVLAFDPDPHLHFNGLYHLPAIAVPVRQKLTFMCPPEQKEAFITAIQEATHLLSIGWRGADGHITDAIHSHLSTDAPMTVICKTVDDSKDVIENITGYRVFQPSQYRTRMPRGGGFTAFLRNDWIEEFLNQLNE
;
A
#
# COMPACT_ATOMS: atom_id res chain seq x y z
N MET A 1 -16.35 23.76 -5.95
CA MET A 1 -16.14 22.46 -6.64
C MET A 1 -15.61 21.49 -5.61
N PRO A 2 -16.12 20.26 -5.57
CA PRO A 2 -15.72 19.27 -4.58
C PRO A 2 -14.23 18.94 -4.73
N LYS A 3 -13.52 18.91 -3.60
CA LYS A 3 -12.18 18.32 -3.46
C LYS A 3 -12.32 16.96 -2.78
N LEU A 4 -11.92 15.91 -3.48
CA LEU A 4 -12.02 14.53 -3.01
C LEU A 4 -10.64 14.00 -2.59
N LEU A 5 -10.56 13.53 -1.35
CA LEU A 5 -9.45 12.74 -0.84
C LEU A 5 -9.86 11.27 -0.76
N ILE A 6 -9.11 10.40 -1.42
CA ILE A 6 -9.26 8.94 -1.30
C ILE A 6 -8.14 8.39 -0.44
N ILE A 7 -8.46 7.59 0.58
CA ILE A 7 -7.49 6.80 1.35
C ILE A 7 -7.68 5.32 1.03
N ALA A 8 -6.64 4.68 0.52
CA ALA A 8 -6.68 3.29 0.07
C ALA A 8 -5.77 2.40 0.91
N GLY A 9 -6.33 1.34 1.48
CA GLY A 9 -5.58 0.29 2.17
C GLY A 9 -5.51 -1.01 1.36
N ALA A 10 -4.85 -2.02 1.93
CA ALA A 10 -4.56 -3.27 1.23
C ALA A 10 -5.82 -4.01 0.77
N GLY A 11 -6.95 -3.78 1.44
CA GLY A 11 -8.25 -4.32 1.03
C GLY A 11 -8.72 -3.81 -0.33
N ALA A 12 -8.34 -2.59 -0.74
CA ALA A 12 -8.69 -2.04 -2.04
C ALA A 12 -7.94 -2.76 -3.17
N SER A 13 -6.65 -3.03 -2.99
CA SER A 13 -5.87 -3.83 -3.95
C SER A 13 -6.29 -5.29 -3.92
N TYR A 14 -6.53 -5.88 -2.75
CA TYR A 14 -7.02 -7.26 -2.65
C TYR A 14 -8.35 -7.44 -3.39
N ASP A 15 -9.29 -6.53 -3.19
CA ASP A 15 -10.63 -6.61 -3.78
C ASP A 15 -10.75 -5.87 -5.12
N SER A 16 -9.64 -5.66 -5.85
CA SER A 16 -9.65 -4.87 -7.09
C SER A 16 -10.13 -5.64 -8.33
N ASP A 17 -10.11 -6.97 -8.29
CA ASP A 17 -10.66 -7.84 -9.36
C ASP A 17 -11.50 -8.95 -8.72
N PRO A 18 -12.84 -8.86 -8.81
CA PRO A 18 -13.71 -9.86 -8.24
C PRO A 18 -13.72 -11.19 -9.01
N MET A 19 -13.22 -11.23 -10.26
CA MET A 19 -13.09 -12.48 -11.02
C MET A 19 -11.92 -13.33 -10.52
N ARG A 20 -10.98 -12.73 -9.78
CA ARG A 20 -9.87 -13.46 -9.18
C ARG A 20 -10.26 -14.09 -7.85
N ALA A 21 -9.86 -15.35 -7.72
CA ALA A 21 -10.10 -16.11 -6.52
C ALA A 21 -9.36 -15.46 -5.34
N PRO A 22 -10.02 -15.35 -4.16
CA PRO A 22 -9.32 -15.04 -2.94
C PRO A 22 -8.28 -16.12 -2.64
N ILE A 23 -7.40 -15.83 -1.69
CA ILE A 23 -6.41 -16.80 -1.20
C ILE A 23 -7.19 -17.81 -0.36
N ILE A 24 -7.79 -18.80 -1.01
CA ILE A 24 -8.46 -19.90 -0.35
C ILE A 24 -7.42 -20.98 -0.17
N THR A 25 -7.27 -21.43 1.07
CA THR A 25 -6.36 -22.46 1.53
C THR A 25 -6.51 -23.75 0.72
N GLN A 26 -5.79 -23.94 -0.40
CA GLN A 26 -5.49 -25.27 -0.95
C GLN A 26 -4.45 -25.25 -2.07
N THR A 27 -3.41 -26.06 -1.84
CA THR A 27 -2.53 -26.74 -2.81
C THR A 27 -2.58 -26.24 -4.26
N MET A 28 -1.90 -25.12 -4.53
CA MET A 28 -1.39 -24.87 -5.88
C MET A 28 -0.47 -26.04 -6.27
N PRO A 29 -0.56 -26.59 -7.50
CA PRO A 29 0.41 -27.58 -7.95
C PRO A 29 1.83 -26.99 -7.85
N PRO A 30 2.86 -27.78 -7.54
CA PRO A 30 4.23 -27.28 -7.32
C PRO A 30 4.83 -26.45 -8.47
N THR A 31 4.23 -26.54 -9.65
CA THR A 31 4.64 -25.88 -10.90
C THR A 31 3.88 -24.60 -11.21
N ALA A 32 2.85 -24.24 -10.44
CA ALA A 32 2.11 -23.01 -10.68
C ALA A 32 2.95 -21.80 -10.27
N ASP A 33 2.92 -20.75 -11.10
CA ASP A 33 3.46 -19.43 -10.76
C ASP A 33 2.82 -18.96 -9.43
N PRO A 34 3.61 -18.63 -8.39
CA PRO A 34 3.11 -18.20 -7.08
C PRO A 34 2.11 -17.03 -7.14
N GLY A 35 2.13 -16.22 -8.21
CA GLY A 35 1.22 -15.11 -8.45
C GLY A 35 -0.01 -15.45 -9.32
N ALA A 36 -0.05 -16.61 -10.00
CA ALA A 36 -1.05 -16.88 -11.02
C ALA A 36 -2.49 -16.94 -10.49
N GLY A 37 -3.35 -16.09 -11.05
CA GLY A 37 -4.81 -16.13 -10.88
C GLY A 37 -5.33 -15.73 -9.50
N GLN A 38 -4.48 -15.19 -8.63
CA GLN A 38 -4.85 -14.83 -7.26
C GLN A 38 -4.74 -13.32 -6.99
N ARG A 39 -5.41 -12.87 -5.94
CA ARG A 39 -5.41 -11.47 -5.48
C ARG A 39 -4.06 -11.07 -4.86
N ILE A 40 -3.73 -9.77 -4.95
CA ILE A 40 -2.62 -9.15 -4.18
C ILE A 40 -2.82 -9.46 -2.70
N PRO A 41 -1.79 -9.95 -1.98
CA PRO A 41 -1.93 -10.36 -0.59
C PRO A 41 -2.28 -9.20 0.34
N LEU A 42 -3.11 -9.47 1.36
CA LEU A 42 -3.17 -8.62 2.54
C LEU A 42 -1.90 -8.81 3.39
N ALA A 43 -1.70 -7.96 4.40
CA ALA A 43 -0.56 -8.08 5.31
C ALA A 43 -0.45 -9.50 5.93
N ASN A 44 -1.57 -10.06 6.38
CA ASN A 44 -1.62 -11.41 6.96
C ASN A 44 -1.39 -12.53 5.95
N ASP A 45 -1.45 -12.24 4.65
CA ASP A 45 -1.25 -13.22 3.58
C ASP A 45 0.19 -13.27 3.08
N LEU A 46 1.04 -12.30 3.47
CA LEU A 46 2.40 -12.14 2.93
C LEU A 46 3.27 -13.39 3.13
N PHE A 47 3.02 -14.16 4.18
CA PHE A 47 3.78 -15.37 4.53
C PHE A 47 3.00 -16.67 4.29
N HIS A 48 1.85 -16.58 3.61
CA HIS A 48 1.01 -17.74 3.30
C HIS A 48 1.81 -18.83 2.56
N PRO A 49 1.55 -20.13 2.80
CA PRO A 49 2.28 -21.25 2.18
C PRO A 49 2.39 -21.23 0.65
N ARG A 50 1.52 -20.50 -0.05
CA ARG A 50 1.60 -20.31 -1.51
C ARG A 50 2.92 -19.66 -1.95
N PHE A 51 3.51 -18.83 -1.10
CA PHE A 51 4.76 -18.12 -1.38
C PHE A 51 6.00 -18.90 -0.95
N ARG A 52 5.86 -20.16 -0.51
CA ARG A 52 7.01 -21.03 -0.17
C ARG A 52 8.10 -21.09 -1.25
N PRO A 53 7.79 -21.11 -2.56
CA PRO A 53 8.84 -21.03 -3.58
C PRO A 53 9.73 -19.80 -3.42
N LEU A 54 9.13 -18.62 -3.19
CA LEU A 54 9.85 -17.36 -2.97
C LEU A 54 10.57 -17.33 -1.62
N GLN A 55 9.96 -17.89 -0.57
CA GLN A 55 10.56 -17.95 0.77
C GLN A 55 11.89 -18.70 0.80
N LYS A 56 12.11 -19.66 -0.12
CA LYS A 56 13.37 -20.45 -0.19
C LYS A 56 14.58 -19.58 -0.51
N ASP A 57 14.39 -18.50 -1.26
CA ASP A 57 15.45 -17.60 -1.72
C ASP A 57 15.97 -16.70 -0.58
N TYR A 58 15.15 -16.49 0.45
CA TYR A 58 15.44 -15.58 1.56
C TYR A 58 15.90 -16.33 2.81
N LYS A 59 17.15 -16.85 2.78
CA LYS A 59 17.70 -17.74 3.82
C LYS A 59 17.66 -17.16 5.24
N ARG A 60 17.94 -15.85 5.41
CA ARG A 60 17.96 -15.22 6.73
C ARG A 60 16.57 -15.14 7.36
N MET A 61 15.51 -15.15 6.56
CA MET A 61 14.13 -15.17 7.04
C MET A 61 13.70 -16.53 7.61
N LYS A 62 14.36 -17.64 7.24
CA LYS A 62 13.93 -19.00 7.62
C LYS A 62 13.61 -19.19 9.11
N PRO A 63 14.43 -18.70 10.08
CA PRO A 63 14.14 -18.88 11.50
C PRO A 63 12.92 -18.11 12.01
N ILE A 64 12.40 -17.16 11.23
CA ILE A 64 11.25 -16.33 11.58
C ILE A 64 10.02 -16.63 10.71
N ILE A 65 10.12 -17.50 9.70
CA ILE A 65 8.98 -17.85 8.83
C ILE A 65 7.85 -18.48 9.63
N ASP A 66 8.13 -19.44 10.52
CA ASP A 66 7.06 -20.13 11.25
C ASP A 66 6.23 -19.15 12.13
N PRO A 67 6.85 -18.27 12.94
CA PRO A 67 6.12 -17.19 13.62
C PRO A 67 5.37 -16.22 12.69
N LEU A 68 5.90 -15.97 11.47
CA LEU A 68 5.27 -15.08 10.50
C LEU A 68 4.16 -15.74 9.68
N ALA A 69 4.14 -17.07 9.59
CA ALA A 69 3.17 -17.83 8.80
C ALA A 69 2.06 -18.45 9.65
N SER A 70 2.28 -18.59 10.97
CA SER A 70 1.35 -19.24 11.89
C SER A 70 1.02 -18.30 13.05
N PHE A 71 -0.08 -17.58 12.91
CA PHE A 71 -0.63 -16.73 13.96
C PHE A 71 -1.58 -17.56 14.84
N THR A 72 -1.29 -17.65 16.14
CA THR A 72 -2.21 -18.24 17.14
C THR A 72 -2.70 -17.15 18.08
N GLY A 73 -4.02 -17.02 18.24
CA GLY A 73 -4.62 -16.00 19.11
C GLY A 73 -4.44 -14.58 18.56
N ASP A 74 -4.08 -13.63 19.42
CA ASP A 74 -4.03 -12.20 19.12
C ASP A 74 -2.71 -11.72 18.49
N THR A 75 -1.77 -12.63 18.19
CA THR A 75 -0.46 -12.24 17.62
C THR A 75 -0.57 -11.97 16.13
N THR A 76 -0.15 -10.80 15.68
CA THR A 76 -0.16 -10.39 14.27
C THR A 76 1.23 -10.48 13.63
N ILE A 77 1.28 -10.39 12.30
CA ILE A 77 2.53 -10.23 11.54
C ILE A 77 3.29 -8.99 12.03
N GLU A 78 2.57 -7.90 12.29
CA GLU A 78 3.10 -6.65 12.79
C GLU A 78 3.80 -6.83 14.14
N ASP A 79 3.26 -7.65 15.03
CA ASP A 79 3.88 -7.92 16.34
C ASP A 79 5.19 -8.71 16.23
N VAL A 80 5.26 -9.67 15.31
CA VAL A 80 6.50 -10.44 15.07
C VAL A 80 7.58 -9.52 14.50
N LEU A 81 7.25 -8.70 13.51
CA LEU A 81 8.20 -7.80 12.86
C LEU A 81 8.63 -6.65 13.78
N SER A 82 7.73 -6.16 14.65
CA SER A 82 8.07 -5.13 15.65
C SER A 82 9.12 -5.64 16.64
N ARG A 83 8.97 -6.86 17.16
CA ARG A 83 9.96 -7.49 18.05
C ARG A 83 11.32 -7.68 17.39
N LEU A 84 11.35 -7.95 16.09
CA LEU A 84 12.60 -8.03 15.33
C LEU A 84 13.24 -6.65 15.22
N GLN A 85 12.46 -5.63 14.85
CA GLN A 85 12.93 -4.25 14.72
C GLN A 85 13.54 -3.71 16.01
N GLU A 86 12.90 -3.95 17.16
CA GLU A 86 13.39 -3.51 18.48
C GLU A 86 14.80 -4.03 18.78
N GLY A 87 15.15 -5.25 18.34
CA GLY A 87 16.46 -5.84 18.60
C GLY A 87 17.51 -5.63 17.51
N VAL A 88 17.23 -4.83 16.48
CA VAL A 88 18.19 -4.57 15.39
C VAL A 88 19.46 -3.91 15.91
N LYS A 89 19.35 -2.97 16.86
CA LYS A 89 20.49 -2.21 17.41
C LYS A 89 21.53 -3.11 18.10
N ASP A 90 21.06 -4.18 18.74
CA ASP A 90 21.90 -5.04 19.57
C ASP A 90 22.30 -6.34 18.86
N ASN A 91 21.77 -6.59 17.65
CA ASN A 91 21.98 -7.86 16.96
C ASN A 91 21.97 -7.68 15.42
N PRO A 92 23.15 -7.67 14.77
CA PRO A 92 23.25 -7.60 13.31
C PRO A 92 22.49 -8.70 12.57
N TYR A 93 22.30 -9.86 13.20
CA TYR A 93 21.48 -10.93 12.62
C TYR A 93 20.01 -10.55 12.49
N ARG A 94 19.47 -9.76 13.44
CA ARG A 94 18.10 -9.24 13.36
C ARG A 94 17.98 -8.18 12.27
N ALA A 95 19.01 -7.36 12.07
CA ALA A 95 19.08 -6.44 10.94
C ALA A 95 18.96 -7.20 9.60
N ALA A 96 19.74 -8.28 9.46
CA ALA A 96 19.72 -9.13 8.28
C ALA A 96 18.36 -9.81 8.07
N GLN A 97 17.73 -10.29 9.14
CA GLN A 97 16.38 -10.86 9.10
C GLN A 97 15.33 -9.85 8.61
N LEU A 98 15.35 -8.63 9.14
CA LEU A 98 14.41 -7.58 8.77
C LEU A 98 14.62 -7.13 7.31
N MET A 99 15.87 -6.98 6.89
CA MET A 99 16.21 -6.67 5.50
C MET A 99 15.74 -7.80 4.56
N SER A 100 15.97 -9.05 4.94
CA SER A 100 15.49 -10.22 4.19
C SER A 100 13.97 -10.24 4.05
N ALA A 101 13.23 -9.88 5.11
CA ALA A 101 11.78 -9.75 5.06
C ALA A 101 11.32 -8.62 4.12
N ARG A 102 12.03 -7.48 4.11
CA ARG A 102 11.74 -6.35 3.22
C ARG A 102 11.89 -6.73 1.74
N PHE A 103 13.01 -7.36 1.36
CA PHE A 103 13.20 -7.86 0.00
C PHE A 103 12.13 -8.89 -0.38
N TYR A 104 11.84 -9.84 0.52
CA TYR A 104 10.80 -10.84 0.32
C TYR A 104 9.41 -10.23 0.07
N ILE A 105 8.97 -9.29 0.92
CA ILE A 105 7.65 -8.64 0.79
C ILE A 105 7.55 -7.91 -0.56
N ARG A 106 8.61 -7.17 -0.93
CA ARG A 106 8.68 -6.50 -2.23
C ARG A 106 8.50 -7.50 -3.37
N LYS A 107 9.24 -8.61 -3.34
CA LYS A 107 9.20 -9.66 -4.37
C LYS A 107 7.82 -10.32 -4.44
N VAL A 108 7.23 -10.68 -3.31
CA VAL A 108 5.88 -11.28 -3.24
C VAL A 108 4.85 -10.40 -3.93
N ILE A 109 4.84 -9.11 -3.64
CA ILE A 109 3.85 -8.18 -4.19
C ILE A 109 4.13 -7.93 -5.67
N ALA A 110 5.39 -7.68 -6.04
CA ALA A 110 5.78 -7.45 -7.44
C ALA A 110 5.47 -8.65 -8.33
N ASP A 111 5.78 -9.88 -7.89
CA ASP A 111 5.52 -11.09 -8.67
C ASP A 111 4.01 -11.34 -8.79
N THR A 112 3.24 -11.11 -7.72
CA THR A 112 1.77 -11.23 -7.76
C THR A 112 1.15 -10.20 -8.70
N GLU A 113 1.59 -8.94 -8.63
CA GLU A 113 1.15 -7.87 -9.54
C GLU A 113 1.52 -8.17 -10.99
N ASN A 114 2.77 -8.56 -11.27
CA ASN A 114 3.21 -8.85 -12.63
C ASN A 114 2.40 -10.01 -13.23
N SER A 115 2.05 -11.02 -12.44
CA SER A 115 1.14 -12.07 -12.88
C SER A 115 -0.29 -11.55 -13.09
N TRP A 116 -0.70 -10.49 -12.38
CA TRP A 116 -1.97 -9.82 -12.57
C TRP A 116 -2.01 -9.09 -13.92
N CYS A 117 -0.97 -8.29 -14.22
CA CYS A 117 -0.91 -7.45 -15.41
C CYS A 117 -0.64 -8.23 -16.71
N ARG A 118 -0.13 -9.47 -16.63
CA ARG A 118 0.11 -10.34 -17.81
C ARG A 118 -1.15 -10.93 -18.43
N THR A 119 -2.30 -10.85 -17.78
CA THR A 119 -3.57 -11.24 -18.39
C THR A 119 -4.16 -10.02 -19.09
N ASP A 120 -4.44 -10.08 -20.39
CA ASP A 120 -4.87 -8.97 -21.28
C ASP A 120 -6.20 -8.27 -20.88
N GLN A 121 -6.67 -8.42 -19.65
CA GLN A 121 -7.93 -7.89 -19.12
C GLN A 121 -7.71 -7.17 -17.78
N ILE A 122 -6.86 -6.13 -17.74
CA ILE A 122 -6.68 -5.32 -16.53
C ILE A 122 -7.89 -4.37 -16.37
N ASN A 123 -9.05 -4.95 -16.02
CA ASN A 123 -10.23 -4.19 -15.60
C ASN A 123 -10.28 -4.18 -14.08
N THR A 124 -9.52 -3.28 -13.46
CA THR A 124 -9.53 -3.12 -12.00
C THR A 124 -10.70 -2.26 -11.54
N ASN A 125 -11.13 -2.46 -10.30
CA ASN A 125 -12.08 -1.58 -9.64
C ASN A 125 -11.57 -0.12 -9.57
N TRP A 126 -10.24 0.09 -9.56
CA TRP A 126 -9.66 1.42 -9.69
C TRP A 126 -10.00 2.09 -11.02
N MET A 127 -9.88 1.36 -12.13
CA MET A 127 -10.24 1.88 -13.45
C MET A 127 -11.71 2.28 -13.51
N THR A 128 -12.60 1.41 -13.02
CA THR A 128 -14.04 1.69 -12.95
C THR A 128 -14.31 2.93 -12.07
N LEU A 129 -13.72 3.01 -10.88
CA LEU A 129 -13.91 4.14 -9.98
C LEU A 129 -13.46 5.46 -10.61
N LEU A 130 -12.26 5.50 -11.18
CA LEU A 130 -11.71 6.71 -11.80
C LEU A 130 -12.56 7.16 -12.99
N HIS A 131 -13.09 6.23 -13.79
CA HIS A 131 -13.99 6.57 -14.90
C HIS A 131 -15.26 7.22 -14.38
N ARG A 132 -15.89 6.64 -13.35
CA ARG A 132 -17.09 7.22 -12.74
C ARG A 132 -16.83 8.58 -12.11
N LEU A 133 -15.69 8.77 -11.46
CA LEU A 133 -15.31 10.07 -10.90
C LEU A 133 -15.08 11.14 -11.98
N SER A 134 -14.53 10.76 -13.14
CA SER A 134 -14.23 11.72 -14.21
C SER A 134 -15.45 12.42 -14.80
N ASP A 135 -16.64 11.86 -14.62
CA ASP A 135 -17.91 12.49 -15.03
C ASP A 135 -18.39 13.57 -14.03
N HIS A 136 -17.84 13.59 -12.81
CA HIS A 136 -18.30 14.44 -11.71
C HIS A 136 -17.28 15.48 -11.24
N ILE A 137 -15.98 15.18 -11.36
CA ILE A 137 -14.89 16.06 -10.89
C ILE A 137 -13.76 16.14 -11.92
N ASP A 138 -12.99 17.23 -11.88
CA ASP A 138 -11.71 17.29 -12.59
C ASP A 138 -10.69 16.43 -11.83
N ILE A 139 -10.55 15.16 -12.23
CA ILE A 139 -9.67 14.19 -11.56
C ILE A 139 -8.20 14.65 -11.51
N VAL A 140 -7.77 15.61 -12.34
CA VAL A 140 -6.40 16.14 -12.28
C VAL A 140 -6.26 17.19 -11.17
N LYS A 141 -7.28 18.02 -10.96
CA LYS A 141 -7.21 19.14 -10.01
C LYS A 141 -7.85 18.87 -8.66
N ASP A 142 -8.87 18.03 -8.65
CA ASP A 142 -9.82 17.91 -7.54
C ASP A 142 -9.74 16.55 -6.83
N LEU A 143 -8.97 15.61 -7.36
CA LEU A 143 -8.74 14.30 -6.77
C LEU A 143 -7.31 14.17 -6.22
N THR A 144 -7.20 13.81 -4.95
CA THR A 144 -5.97 13.29 -4.35
C THR A 144 -6.21 11.89 -3.83
N ILE A 145 -5.31 10.96 -4.19
CA ILE A 145 -5.34 9.57 -3.74
C ILE A 145 -4.13 9.34 -2.84
N VAL A 146 -4.36 8.86 -1.63
CA VAL A 146 -3.32 8.38 -0.71
C VAL A 146 -3.46 6.89 -0.61
N THR A 147 -2.44 6.16 -1.01
CA THR A 147 -2.42 4.70 -0.90
C THR A 147 -1.36 4.24 0.07
N LEU A 148 -1.76 3.29 0.90
CA LEU A 148 -0.90 2.57 1.83
C LEU A 148 -0.35 1.29 1.20
N ASN A 149 -0.71 1.03 -0.06
CA ASN A 149 -0.40 -0.20 -0.78
C ASN A 149 0.92 -0.07 -1.53
N TYR A 150 1.64 -1.19 -1.60
CA TYR A 150 2.94 -1.23 -2.27
C TYR A 150 2.83 -1.47 -3.78
N ASP A 151 1.77 -2.13 -4.23
CA ASP A 151 1.46 -2.38 -5.66
C ASP A 151 1.17 -1.08 -6.42
N ARG A 152 1.11 -1.19 -7.75
CA ARG A 152 1.01 -0.13 -8.76
C ARG A 152 -0.34 -0.14 -9.50
N LEU A 153 -1.35 -0.84 -8.99
CA LEU A 153 -2.64 -0.97 -9.68
C LEU A 153 -3.34 0.37 -9.91
N ILE A 154 -3.15 1.32 -9.00
CA ILE A 154 -3.69 2.68 -9.13
C ILE A 154 -2.92 3.45 -10.19
N GLU A 155 -1.60 3.35 -10.23
CA GLU A 155 -0.79 3.93 -11.30
C GLU A 155 -1.22 3.43 -12.68
N ASP A 156 -1.41 2.12 -12.80
CA ASP A 156 -1.85 1.48 -14.04
C ASP A 156 -3.24 1.99 -14.44
N ALA A 157 -4.19 2.07 -13.49
CA ALA A 157 -5.53 2.61 -13.73
C ALA A 157 -5.49 4.09 -14.18
N ILE A 158 -4.67 4.94 -13.56
CA ILE A 158 -4.52 6.35 -13.96
C ILE A 158 -3.96 6.45 -15.38
N SER A 159 -3.03 5.57 -15.76
CA SER A 159 -2.42 5.60 -17.09
C SER A 159 -3.41 5.35 -18.24
N THR A 160 -4.55 4.70 -17.96
CA THR A 160 -5.60 4.44 -18.96
C THR A 160 -6.29 5.71 -19.46
N PHE A 161 -6.18 6.83 -18.73
CA PHE A 161 -6.74 8.14 -19.11
C PHE A 161 -5.84 8.93 -20.08
N GLY A 162 -4.91 8.26 -20.78
CA GLY A 162 -3.91 8.93 -21.62
C GLY A 162 -2.87 9.74 -20.82
N ILE A 163 -2.83 9.53 -19.51
CA ILE A 163 -1.91 10.18 -18.58
C ILE A 163 -0.57 9.44 -18.64
N PRO A 164 0.58 10.13 -18.83
CA PRO A 164 1.85 9.45 -18.96
C PRO A 164 2.22 8.67 -17.69
N GLN A 165 2.88 7.52 -17.84
CA GLN A 165 3.36 6.70 -16.72
C GLN A 165 4.24 7.48 -15.72
N TYR A 166 4.33 6.97 -14.50
CA TYR A 166 5.12 7.55 -13.40
C TYR A 166 6.61 7.26 -13.58
N ARG A 167 7.32 8.17 -14.25
CA ARG A 167 8.74 8.05 -14.62
C ARG A 167 9.73 8.51 -13.58
N HIS A 168 9.32 9.50 -12.80
CA HIS A 168 10.14 10.12 -11.77
C HIS A 168 9.32 10.30 -10.50
N MET A 169 10.01 10.44 -9.36
CA MET A 169 9.32 10.65 -8.08
C MET A 169 8.41 11.88 -8.10
N ASN A 170 8.77 12.91 -8.87
CA ASN A 170 7.96 14.13 -9.06
C ASN A 170 6.66 13.89 -9.84
N ASP A 171 6.52 12.77 -10.57
CA ASP A 171 5.29 12.47 -11.30
C ASP A 171 4.10 12.24 -10.38
N TYR A 172 4.35 11.79 -9.14
CA TYR A 172 3.34 11.61 -8.08
C TYR A 172 2.68 12.91 -7.63
N LEU A 173 3.36 14.05 -7.83
CA LEU A 173 2.89 15.40 -7.45
C LEU A 173 2.61 16.30 -8.67
N SER A 174 2.69 15.74 -9.88
CA SER A 174 2.54 16.50 -11.12
C SER A 174 1.14 17.09 -11.27
N SER A 175 1.04 18.35 -11.68
CA SER A 175 -0.24 19.01 -12.02
C SER A 175 -0.90 18.50 -13.30
N LYS A 176 -0.29 17.51 -13.97
CA LYS A 176 -0.83 16.86 -15.18
C LYS A 176 -1.62 15.58 -14.87
N ARG A 177 -1.71 15.20 -13.58
CA ARG A 177 -2.30 13.94 -13.12
C ARG A 177 -3.06 14.17 -11.80
N PRO A 178 -3.99 13.30 -11.41
CA PRO A 178 -4.39 13.21 -10.00
C PRO A 178 -3.13 13.06 -9.13
N LYS A 179 -3.10 13.76 -7.99
CA LYS A 179 -2.05 13.56 -7.00
C LYS A 179 -2.18 12.14 -6.46
N LEU A 180 -1.11 11.36 -6.51
CA LEU A 180 -1.04 10.01 -5.96
C LEU A 180 0.08 9.98 -4.92
N LEU A 181 -0.25 9.73 -3.66
CA LEU A 181 0.67 9.78 -2.54
C LEU A 181 0.86 8.37 -1.99
N LYS A 182 2.10 7.88 -1.89
CA LYS A 182 2.41 6.54 -1.38
C LYS A 182 3.18 6.59 -0.08
N VAL A 183 2.47 6.50 1.03
CA VAL A 183 3.03 6.76 2.37
C VAL A 183 3.94 5.64 2.90
N HIS A 184 3.76 4.41 2.40
CA HIS A 184 4.55 3.23 2.80
C HIS A 184 5.57 2.78 1.73
N GLY A 185 5.72 3.55 0.66
CA GLY A 185 6.58 3.19 -0.46
C GLY A 185 5.89 2.33 -1.52
N SER A 186 6.65 1.78 -2.46
CA SER A 186 6.12 0.96 -3.56
C SER A 186 7.12 -0.08 -4.06
N VAL A 187 6.63 -1.12 -4.73
CA VAL A 187 7.46 -2.21 -5.26
C VAL A 187 8.51 -1.78 -6.29
N HIS A 188 8.36 -0.62 -6.91
CA HIS A 188 9.35 -0.03 -7.83
C HIS A 188 10.12 1.16 -7.24
N TRP A 189 9.94 1.46 -5.94
CA TRP A 189 10.69 2.49 -5.25
C TRP A 189 11.94 1.90 -4.62
N TYR A 190 13.03 2.66 -4.66
CA TYR A 190 14.30 2.24 -4.08
C TYR A 190 15.06 3.37 -3.38
N SER A 191 15.67 3.06 -2.24
CA SER A 191 16.56 3.97 -1.51
C SER A 191 18.00 3.82 -2.04
N PRO A 192 18.68 4.89 -2.47
CA PRO A 192 20.07 4.81 -2.86
C PRO A 192 20.96 4.54 -1.63
N LEU A 193 22.00 3.72 -1.77
CA LEU A 193 22.99 3.49 -0.72
C LEU A 193 24.07 4.59 -0.75
N HIS A 194 24.41 5.15 0.42
CA HIS A 194 25.44 6.19 0.54
C HIS A 194 26.87 5.64 0.71
N ASN A 195 27.02 4.34 0.99
CA ASN A 195 28.31 3.80 1.40
C ASN A 195 29.11 3.31 0.17
N GLU A 196 30.18 4.05 -0.17
CA GLU A 196 31.00 3.84 -1.38
C GLU A 196 31.72 2.48 -1.42
N THR A 197 31.90 1.80 -0.29
CA THR A 197 32.63 0.53 -0.20
C THR A 197 31.88 -0.67 -0.79
N PHE A 198 30.57 -0.56 -1.03
CA PHE A 198 29.79 -1.64 -1.63
C PHE A 198 29.85 -1.65 -3.17
N THR A 199 30.54 -0.68 -3.81
CA THR A 199 30.32 -0.23 -5.21
C THR A 199 30.84 -1.11 -6.38
N THR A 200 31.64 -2.17 -6.20
CA THR A 200 32.50 -2.60 -7.33
C THR A 200 32.42 -4.02 -7.89
N ASN A 201 31.65 -4.97 -7.37
CA ASN A 201 31.53 -6.29 -8.04
C ASN A 201 30.20 -6.97 -7.71
N HIS A 202 29.37 -7.21 -8.75
CA HIS A 202 28.09 -7.94 -8.76
C HIS A 202 27.56 -8.34 -7.37
N THR A 203 26.85 -7.41 -6.72
CA THR A 203 26.22 -7.70 -5.43
C THR A 203 24.86 -8.35 -5.66
N ASN A 204 24.70 -9.59 -5.21
CA ASN A 204 23.40 -10.22 -5.05
C ASN A 204 22.66 -9.61 -3.84
N GLU A 205 21.32 -9.67 -3.82
CA GLU A 205 20.50 -9.22 -2.67
C GLU A 205 20.98 -9.80 -1.34
N GLU A 206 21.53 -11.02 -1.38
CA GLU A 206 22.10 -11.73 -0.23
C GLU A 206 23.19 -10.90 0.46
N ARG A 207 24.07 -10.21 -0.28
CA ARG A 207 25.10 -9.35 0.33
C ARG A 207 24.49 -8.18 1.11
N TYR A 208 23.42 -7.54 0.62
CA TYR A 208 22.74 -6.48 1.37
C TYR A 208 22.05 -6.99 2.62
N ILE A 209 21.44 -8.16 2.49
CA ILE A 209 20.83 -8.85 3.62
C ILE A 209 21.90 -9.15 4.68
N GLU A 210 23.06 -9.69 4.30
CA GLU A 210 24.11 -10.07 5.24
C GLU A 210 24.77 -8.87 5.93
N ASN A 211 24.89 -7.75 5.25
CA ASN A 211 25.53 -6.54 5.77
C ASN A 211 24.51 -5.49 6.24
N ALA A 212 23.25 -5.87 6.46
CA ALA A 212 22.15 -4.93 6.71
C ALA A 212 22.40 -3.95 7.88
N ALA A 213 23.17 -4.35 8.89
CA ALA A 213 23.51 -3.50 10.03
C ALA A 213 24.47 -2.35 9.69
N GLU A 214 25.19 -2.45 8.57
CA GLU A 214 26.20 -1.48 8.12
C GLU A 214 25.68 -0.58 6.99
N LEU A 215 24.46 -0.86 6.48
CA LEU A 215 23.88 -0.13 5.37
C LEU A 215 23.32 1.21 5.85
N VAL A 216 23.66 2.26 5.10
CA VAL A 216 23.13 3.60 5.29
C VAL A 216 22.26 3.94 4.08
N GLU A 217 20.95 3.96 4.29
CA GLU A 217 19.99 4.37 3.27
C GLU A 217 20.07 5.86 3.03
N GLY A 218 19.91 6.25 1.77
CA GLY A 218 19.68 7.63 1.41
C GLY A 218 18.31 8.13 1.84
N GLN A 219 18.21 9.46 1.92
CA GLN A 219 17.02 10.11 2.46
C GLN A 219 15.77 9.91 1.60
N PHE A 220 15.91 9.79 0.27
CA PHE A 220 14.75 9.81 -0.63
C PHE A 220 14.75 8.65 -1.62
N PRO A 221 13.57 8.04 -1.85
CA PRO A 221 13.44 7.00 -2.85
C PRO A 221 13.56 7.54 -4.28
N VAL A 222 14.03 6.69 -5.18
CA VAL A 222 13.99 6.87 -6.63
C VAL A 222 13.12 5.80 -7.28
N LEU A 223 12.65 6.04 -8.50
CA LEU A 223 11.90 5.04 -9.28
C LEU A 223 12.86 4.22 -10.14
N ALA A 224 12.73 2.90 -10.10
CA ALA A 224 13.36 2.02 -11.07
C ALA A 224 12.34 1.59 -12.12
N PHE A 225 12.67 1.84 -13.39
CA PHE A 225 11.82 1.54 -14.54
C PHE A 225 11.92 0.10 -15.02
N ASP A 226 13.11 -0.48 -14.84
CA ASP A 226 13.36 -1.85 -15.23
C ASP A 226 13.31 -2.73 -13.96
N PRO A 227 12.44 -3.75 -13.91
CA PRO A 227 12.46 -4.74 -12.85
C PRO A 227 13.73 -5.61 -12.86
N ASP A 228 14.66 -5.39 -13.80
CA ASP A 228 15.93 -6.10 -13.82
C ASP A 228 16.59 -6.05 -12.42
N PRO A 229 16.73 -7.20 -11.74
CA PRO A 229 17.24 -7.31 -10.37
C PRO A 229 18.71 -6.91 -10.22
N HIS A 230 19.36 -6.49 -11.30
CA HIS A 230 20.65 -5.83 -11.21
C HIS A 230 20.43 -4.44 -10.61
N LEU A 231 20.60 -4.38 -9.29
CA LEU A 231 20.47 -3.24 -8.35
C LEU A 231 21.33 -2.00 -8.70
N HIS A 232 21.76 -1.86 -9.95
CA HIS A 232 22.49 -0.73 -10.51
C HIS A 232 21.54 0.15 -11.32
N PHE A 233 21.13 1.28 -10.74
CA PHE A 233 20.52 2.36 -11.48
C PHE A 233 21.45 3.58 -11.40
N ASN A 234 21.85 4.14 -12.54
CA ASN A 234 22.86 5.22 -12.61
C ASN A 234 24.18 4.92 -11.86
N GLY A 235 24.60 3.64 -11.81
CA GLY A 235 25.83 3.24 -11.10
C GLY A 235 25.69 3.19 -9.57
N LEU A 236 24.52 3.50 -9.02
CA LEU A 236 24.23 3.43 -7.59
C LEU A 236 23.48 2.15 -7.23
N TYR A 237 23.76 1.66 -6.03
CA TYR A 237 23.10 0.52 -5.43
C TYR A 237 21.86 0.92 -4.64
N HIS A 238 20.85 0.07 -4.67
CA HIS A 238 19.49 0.43 -4.29
C HIS A 238 18.87 -0.59 -3.34
N LEU A 239 18.27 -0.15 -2.25
CA LEU A 239 17.46 -1.00 -1.36
C LEU A 239 15.97 -0.81 -1.67
N PRO A 240 15.11 -1.83 -1.54
CA PRO A 240 13.68 -1.67 -1.73
C PRO A 240 13.12 -0.58 -0.82
N ALA A 241 12.56 0.50 -1.34
CA ALA A 241 11.96 1.55 -0.50
C ALA A 241 10.49 1.23 -0.21
N ILE A 242 10.28 0.16 0.55
CA ILE A 242 8.98 -0.21 1.14
C ILE A 242 9.08 -0.28 2.66
N ALA A 243 8.01 0.10 3.35
CA ALA A 243 7.87 -0.12 4.78
C ALA A 243 7.73 -1.62 5.09
N VAL A 244 8.35 -2.06 6.18
CA VAL A 244 8.03 -3.38 6.77
C VAL A 244 6.77 -3.20 7.63
N PRO A 245 5.76 -4.09 7.55
CA PRO A 245 4.54 -3.95 8.33
C PRO A 245 4.83 -4.22 9.80
N VAL A 246 5.17 -3.17 10.55
CA VAL A 246 5.34 -3.16 12.01
C VAL A 246 4.19 -2.38 12.64
N ARG A 247 3.94 -2.61 13.93
CA ARG A 247 2.78 -2.06 14.64
C ARG A 247 2.83 -0.55 14.76
N GLN A 248 4.02 -0.01 15.06
CA GLN A 248 4.27 1.42 15.12
C GLN A 248 5.12 1.85 13.94
N LYS A 249 4.45 2.33 12.89
CA LYS A 249 5.12 3.04 11.81
C LYS A 249 5.37 4.47 12.27
N LEU A 250 6.62 4.73 12.65
CA LEU A 250 7.02 6.01 13.22
C LEU A 250 7.24 7.10 12.17
N THR A 251 7.46 6.72 10.91
CA THR A 251 7.82 7.65 9.84
C THR A 251 7.17 7.28 8.51
N PHE A 252 6.86 8.30 7.71
CA PHE A 252 6.52 8.13 6.30
C PHE A 252 7.75 7.62 5.53
N MET A 253 7.54 6.70 4.58
CA MET A 253 8.58 6.26 3.65
C MET A 253 8.64 7.14 2.38
N CYS A 254 7.69 8.06 2.24
CA CYS A 254 7.61 8.96 1.09
C CYS A 254 8.53 10.18 1.24
N PRO A 255 8.88 10.83 0.12
CA PRO A 255 9.56 12.13 0.15
C PRO A 255 8.76 13.17 0.98
N PRO A 256 9.43 14.12 1.66
CA PRO A 256 8.81 15.18 2.44
C PRO A 256 7.72 15.93 1.69
N GLU A 257 7.93 16.16 0.40
CA GLU A 257 6.98 16.86 -0.48
C GLU A 257 5.66 16.09 -0.61
N GLN A 258 5.69 14.75 -0.61
CA GLN A 258 4.47 13.94 -0.60
C GLN A 258 3.78 13.97 0.76
N LYS A 259 4.53 14.04 1.86
CA LYS A 259 3.97 14.21 3.21
C LYS A 259 3.28 15.58 3.34
N GLU A 260 3.92 16.64 2.87
CA GLU A 260 3.34 17.99 2.85
C GLU A 260 2.08 18.02 1.98
N ALA A 261 2.14 17.44 0.78
CA ALA A 261 0.98 17.32 -0.10
C ALA A 261 -0.17 16.52 0.53
N PHE A 262 0.12 15.52 1.36
CA PHE A 262 -0.89 14.77 2.12
C PHE A 262 -1.60 15.66 3.13
N ILE A 263 -0.86 16.45 3.92
CA ILE A 263 -1.46 17.38 4.89
C ILE A 263 -2.31 18.44 4.17
N THR A 264 -1.80 19.02 3.08
CA THR A 264 -2.58 19.97 2.26
C THR A 264 -3.85 19.33 1.71
N ALA A 265 -3.77 18.09 1.21
CA ALA A 265 -4.94 17.40 0.68
C ALA A 265 -6.01 17.14 1.74
N ILE A 266 -5.63 16.83 2.99
CA ILE A 266 -6.58 16.71 4.10
C ILE A 266 -7.27 18.05 4.39
N GLN A 267 -6.50 19.14 4.44
CA GLN A 267 -7.02 20.48 4.74
C GLN A 267 -7.98 21.00 3.66
N GLU A 268 -7.70 20.68 2.39
CA GLU A 268 -8.51 21.09 1.25
C GLU A 268 -9.70 20.15 0.98
N ALA A 269 -9.69 18.94 1.54
CA ALA A 269 -10.70 17.93 1.28
C ALA A 269 -12.08 18.40 1.75
N THR A 270 -13.00 18.48 0.80
CA THR A 270 -14.44 18.63 1.09
C THR A 270 -15.09 17.27 1.31
N HIS A 271 -14.51 16.20 0.77
CA HIS A 271 -15.02 14.84 0.83
C HIS A 271 -13.87 13.86 1.06
N LEU A 272 -14.14 12.83 1.87
CA LEU A 272 -13.23 11.74 2.17
C LEU A 272 -13.87 10.40 1.77
N LEU A 273 -13.14 9.60 1.00
CA LEU A 273 -13.50 8.23 0.68
C LEU A 273 -12.39 7.29 1.16
N SER A 274 -12.70 6.41 2.12
CA SER A 274 -11.78 5.38 2.60
C SER A 274 -12.19 4.02 2.01
N ILE A 275 -11.24 3.31 1.39
CA ILE A 275 -11.49 2.01 0.74
C ILE A 275 -10.47 0.98 1.23
N GLY A 276 -10.95 -0.09 1.84
CA GLY A 276 -10.14 -1.26 2.22
C GLY A 276 -9.00 -0.94 3.20
N TRP A 277 -9.09 0.17 3.92
CA TRP A 277 -8.17 0.57 4.97
C TRP A 277 -8.73 0.21 6.34
N ARG A 278 -7.85 -0.20 7.28
CA ARG A 278 -8.23 -0.56 8.66
C ARG A 278 -8.15 0.59 9.66
N GLY A 279 -7.65 1.76 9.26
CA GLY A 279 -7.48 2.87 10.20
C GLY A 279 -6.41 2.61 11.28
N ALA A 280 -5.49 1.67 11.06
CA ALA A 280 -4.51 1.26 12.08
C ALA A 280 -3.25 2.14 12.12
N ASP A 281 -3.04 2.96 11.10
CA ASP A 281 -1.86 3.84 11.00
C ASP A 281 -2.12 5.14 11.77
N GLY A 282 -1.77 5.13 13.07
CA GLY A 282 -2.07 6.21 14.01
C GLY A 282 -1.70 7.61 13.51
N HIS A 283 -0.52 7.77 12.91
CA HIS A 283 -0.09 9.06 12.38
C HIS A 283 -0.95 9.57 11.20
N ILE A 284 -1.60 8.68 10.44
CA ILE A 284 -2.53 9.05 9.36
C ILE A 284 -3.89 9.41 9.96
N THR A 285 -4.41 8.60 10.88
CA THR A 285 -5.69 8.90 11.55
C THR A 285 -5.60 10.19 12.35
N ASP A 286 -4.49 10.44 13.05
CA ASP A 286 -4.23 11.66 13.81
C ASP A 286 -4.18 12.89 12.87
N ALA A 287 -3.56 12.76 11.70
CA ALA A 287 -3.51 13.84 10.70
C ALA A 287 -4.91 14.15 10.14
N ILE A 288 -5.70 13.11 9.83
CA ILE A 288 -7.09 13.30 9.38
C ILE A 288 -7.91 13.94 10.49
N HIS A 289 -7.84 13.43 11.72
CA HIS A 289 -8.54 13.97 12.88
C HIS A 289 -8.23 15.45 13.11
N SER A 290 -6.96 15.84 12.96
CA SER A 290 -6.47 17.18 13.29
C SER A 290 -6.73 18.21 12.19
N HIS A 291 -6.93 17.79 10.94
CA HIS A 291 -6.92 18.70 9.80
C HIS A 291 -8.14 18.60 8.88
N LEU A 292 -8.88 17.49 8.90
CA LEU A 292 -10.08 17.36 8.07
C LEU A 292 -11.19 18.23 8.65
N SER A 293 -11.89 18.98 7.81
CA SER A 293 -13.08 19.74 8.22
C SER A 293 -14.10 18.81 8.87
N THR A 294 -14.70 19.23 10.00
CA THR A 294 -15.78 18.47 10.66
C THR A 294 -17.02 18.32 9.79
N ASP A 295 -17.18 19.20 8.80
CA ASP A 295 -18.31 19.21 7.87
C ASP A 295 -18.07 18.35 6.62
N ALA A 296 -16.83 17.90 6.39
CA ALA A 296 -16.50 17.07 5.23
C ALA A 296 -17.16 15.69 5.32
N PRO A 297 -17.95 15.24 4.33
CA PRO A 297 -18.49 13.90 4.31
C PRO A 297 -17.41 12.83 4.16
N MET A 298 -17.59 11.73 4.89
CA MET A 298 -16.69 10.61 4.91
C MET A 298 -17.44 9.30 4.59
N THR A 299 -17.17 8.73 3.42
CA THR A 299 -17.65 7.39 3.08
C THR A 299 -16.55 6.36 3.38
N VAL A 300 -16.88 5.30 4.12
CA VAL A 300 -15.92 4.26 4.52
C VAL A 300 -16.39 2.90 4.02
N ILE A 301 -15.56 2.26 3.20
CA ILE A 301 -15.84 1.01 2.51
C ILE A 301 -14.86 -0.06 2.98
N CYS A 302 -15.32 -1.00 3.80
CA CYS A 302 -14.54 -2.15 4.23
C CYS A 302 -15.22 -3.47 3.84
N LYS A 303 -14.58 -4.60 4.14
CA LYS A 303 -15.15 -5.94 3.90
C LYS A 303 -16.45 -6.13 4.67
N THR A 304 -16.52 -5.65 5.91
CA THR A 304 -17.73 -5.68 6.74
C THR A 304 -18.13 -4.28 7.19
N VAL A 305 -19.39 -4.15 7.62
CA VAL A 305 -19.89 -2.89 8.18
C VAL A 305 -19.17 -2.56 9.50
N ASP A 306 -18.86 -3.57 10.31
CA ASP A 306 -18.18 -3.36 11.58
C ASP A 306 -16.72 -2.92 11.38
N ASP A 307 -15.98 -3.51 10.42
CA ASP A 307 -14.66 -2.99 10.03
C ASP A 307 -14.73 -1.51 9.60
N SER A 308 -15.84 -1.11 8.95
CA SER A 308 -16.03 0.29 8.52
C SER A 308 -16.28 1.22 9.70
N LYS A 309 -17.01 0.74 10.72
CA LYS A 309 -17.22 1.48 11.97
C LYS A 309 -15.90 1.65 12.70
N ASP A 310 -15.11 0.59 12.84
CA ASP A 310 -13.81 0.63 13.51
C ASP A 310 -12.87 1.69 12.89
N VAL A 311 -12.86 1.80 11.56
CA VAL A 311 -12.11 2.86 10.84
C VAL A 311 -12.61 4.25 11.21
N ILE A 312 -13.93 4.45 11.28
CA ILE A 312 -14.52 5.72 11.69
C ILE A 312 -14.14 6.04 13.15
N GLU A 313 -14.20 5.05 14.04
CA GLU A 313 -13.79 5.23 15.44
C GLU A 313 -12.31 5.60 15.54
N ASN A 314 -11.44 4.94 14.78
CA ASN A 314 -10.01 5.23 14.73
C ASN A 314 -9.70 6.64 14.20
N ILE A 315 -10.42 7.11 13.16
CA ILE A 315 -10.26 8.46 12.61
C ILE A 315 -10.79 9.53 13.57
N THR A 316 -11.88 9.25 14.28
CA THR A 316 -12.63 10.28 15.01
C THR A 316 -12.32 10.30 16.51
N GLY A 317 -11.72 9.24 17.04
CA GLY A 317 -11.47 9.05 18.47
C GLY A 317 -12.73 8.73 19.30
N TYR A 318 -13.91 8.67 18.68
CA TYR A 318 -15.17 8.38 19.38
C TYR A 318 -15.51 6.90 19.29
N ARG A 319 -15.56 6.21 20.44
CA ARG A 319 -15.96 4.80 20.58
C ARG A 319 -17.46 4.54 20.51
N VAL A 320 -18.27 5.60 20.46
CA VAL A 320 -19.73 5.49 20.46
C VAL A 320 -20.27 6.27 19.27
N PHE A 321 -20.79 5.54 18.31
CA PHE A 321 -21.51 6.08 17.17
C PHE A 321 -22.72 6.91 17.66
N GLN A 322 -22.70 8.23 17.44
CA GLN A 322 -23.83 9.12 17.75
C GLN A 322 -24.52 9.57 16.46
N PRO A 323 -25.69 9.03 16.09
CA PRO A 323 -26.34 9.26 14.78
C PRO A 323 -26.58 10.73 14.40
N SER A 324 -26.68 11.65 15.37
CA SER A 324 -26.98 13.07 15.14
C SER A 324 -25.82 13.88 14.54
N GLN A 325 -24.59 13.39 14.59
CA GLN A 325 -23.42 14.03 13.95
C GLN A 325 -23.14 13.47 12.54
N TYR A 326 -23.99 12.58 12.01
CA TYR A 326 -23.63 11.61 10.97
C TYR A 326 -24.46 11.67 9.67
N ARG A 327 -25.08 12.81 9.32
CA ARG A 327 -25.61 12.97 7.94
C ARG A 327 -24.56 12.68 6.87
N THR A 328 -23.28 12.75 7.23
CA THR A 328 -22.14 12.79 6.34
C THR A 328 -21.23 11.57 6.42
N ARG A 329 -21.53 10.53 7.21
CA ARG A 329 -20.63 9.35 7.33
C ARG A 329 -21.32 7.99 7.19
N MET A 330 -21.04 7.29 6.10
CA MET A 330 -21.74 6.05 5.71
C MET A 330 -20.81 4.83 5.75
N PRO A 331 -20.89 3.95 6.79
CA PRO A 331 -20.17 2.68 6.79
C PRO A 331 -20.83 1.69 5.82
N ARG A 332 -20.03 1.05 4.96
CA ARG A 332 -20.52 0.03 4.02
C ARG A 332 -19.66 -1.23 4.08
N GLY A 333 -20.30 -2.40 4.13
CA GLY A 333 -19.64 -3.70 4.01
C GLY A 333 -19.55 -4.17 2.56
N GLY A 334 -18.97 -5.34 2.30
CA GLY A 334 -18.89 -5.94 0.97
C GLY A 334 -17.66 -5.56 0.15
N GLY A 335 -16.81 -4.66 0.66
CA GLY A 335 -15.54 -4.29 0.02
C GLY A 335 -15.70 -3.37 -1.20
N PHE A 336 -14.59 -3.18 -1.91
CA PHE A 336 -14.48 -2.25 -3.03
C PHE A 336 -15.38 -2.68 -4.20
N THR A 337 -15.47 -3.98 -4.47
CA THR A 337 -16.33 -4.53 -5.51
C THR A 337 -17.81 -4.22 -5.25
N ALA A 338 -18.30 -4.44 -4.02
CA ALA A 338 -19.69 -4.18 -3.69
C ALA A 338 -20.03 -2.70 -3.79
N PHE A 339 -19.11 -1.81 -3.39
CA PHE A 339 -19.27 -0.37 -3.55
C PHE A 339 -19.52 0.06 -4.99
N LEU A 340 -18.81 -0.53 -5.96
CA LEU A 340 -18.98 -0.19 -7.37
C LEU A 340 -20.18 -0.86 -8.05
N ARG A 341 -20.65 -1.99 -7.52
CA ARG A 341 -21.74 -2.78 -8.13
C ARG A 341 -23.12 -2.43 -7.61
N ASN A 342 -23.20 -1.88 -6.41
CA ASN A 342 -24.45 -1.46 -5.78
C ASN A 342 -24.69 0.04 -6.03
N ASP A 343 -25.87 0.54 -5.67
CA ASP A 343 -26.23 1.96 -5.78
C ASP A 343 -25.39 2.89 -4.87
N TRP A 344 -24.47 2.34 -4.07
CA TRP A 344 -23.65 3.11 -3.13
C TRP A 344 -22.67 4.06 -3.84
N ILE A 345 -22.17 3.68 -5.01
CA ILE A 345 -21.37 4.61 -5.82
C ILE A 345 -22.22 5.78 -6.29
N GLU A 346 -23.48 5.56 -6.69
CA GLU A 346 -24.38 6.64 -7.11
C GLU A 346 -24.74 7.57 -5.96
N GLU A 347 -25.04 7.01 -4.78
CA GLU A 347 -25.26 7.79 -3.56
C GLU A 347 -24.04 8.66 -3.23
N PHE A 348 -22.83 8.12 -3.36
CA PHE A 348 -21.59 8.87 -3.14
C PHE A 348 -21.36 9.95 -4.20
N LEU A 349 -21.57 9.65 -5.48
CA LEU A 349 -21.41 10.60 -6.57
C LEU A 349 -22.42 11.74 -6.50
N ASN A 350 -23.65 11.47 -6.05
CA ASN A 350 -24.66 12.50 -5.79
C ASN A 350 -24.22 13.45 -4.67
N GLN A 351 -23.59 12.95 -3.61
CA GLN A 351 -23.06 13.79 -2.53
C GLN A 351 -21.96 14.74 -3.01
N LEU A 352 -21.12 14.33 -3.98
CA LEU A 352 -20.09 15.23 -4.52
C LEU A 352 -20.68 16.47 -5.23
N ASN A 353 -21.93 16.40 -5.66
CA ASN A 353 -22.63 17.48 -6.36
C ASN A 353 -23.46 18.39 -5.42
N GLU A 354 -23.62 18.02 -4.15
CA GLU A 354 -24.26 18.84 -3.10
C GLU A 354 -23.26 19.85 -2.52
#